data_AF-A0A7W7MLV0-F1
#
_entry.id   AF-A0A7W7MLV0-F1
#
_cell.length_a   1.000
_cell.length_b   1.000
_cell.length_c   1.000
_cell.angle_alpha   90.00
_cell.angle_beta   90.00
_cell.angle_gamma   90.00
#
_symmetry.space_group_name_H-M   'P 1'
#
loop_
_entity.id
_entity.type
_entity.pdbx_description
1 polymer ?
#
loop_
_entity_poly.entity_id
_entity_poly.type
_entity_poly.pdbx_seq_one_letter_code
_entity_poly.pdbx_strand_id
1 'polypeptide(L)'
;MFDDRLEALASLRDDGEALLRRAQAAVAAPGVPGADATGSVTVTLDEYGRVATVHVASRWRAELADGQLGEAVVEAVRDASERRLIAWGDAYAEPATPASVTSTSAFRQRLDSISSARLSDAEREAALVALLEVVESMERGLDEVFGKLDQTLGATHVGHSPYREVAVEVTGGGDVTTVWCNRVWLRDAHEANLARQLTAAFRAAYEMVSLHGVQRLIADGPLGEAQRALQDPFGLARRFGMVGR
;
A
#
# COMPACT_ATOMS: atom_id res chain seq x y z
N MET A 1 15.07 6.23 -39.19
CA MET A 1 14.05 5.20 -38.88
C MET A 1 14.43 4.28 -37.71
N PHE A 2 15.63 3.68 -37.66
CA PHE A 2 16.09 2.97 -36.45
C PHE A 2 16.43 3.93 -35.30
N ASP A 3 17.06 5.07 -35.58
CA ASP A 3 17.37 6.10 -34.57
C ASP A 3 16.10 6.67 -33.91
N ASP A 4 15.06 6.98 -34.69
CA ASP A 4 13.80 7.53 -34.17
C ASP A 4 13.10 6.59 -33.16
N ARG A 5 13.26 5.26 -33.34
CA ARG A 5 12.70 4.26 -32.41
C ARG A 5 13.51 4.18 -31.12
N LEU A 6 14.83 4.31 -31.20
CA LEU A 6 15.70 4.32 -30.03
C LEU A 6 15.49 5.59 -29.20
N GLU A 7 15.31 6.73 -29.87
CA GLU A 7 14.98 8.00 -29.22
C GLU A 7 13.60 7.96 -28.54
N ALA A 8 12.58 7.41 -29.21
CA ALA A 8 11.25 7.23 -28.60
C ALA A 8 11.28 6.32 -27.36
N LEU A 9 12.06 5.23 -27.39
CA LEU A 9 12.24 4.34 -26.24
C LEU A 9 13.00 5.03 -25.10
N ALA A 10 14.02 5.82 -25.41
CA ALA A 10 14.74 6.61 -24.42
C ALA A 10 13.83 7.65 -23.74
N SER A 11 13.01 8.35 -24.52
CA SER A 11 12.02 9.30 -23.99
C SER A 11 11.02 8.60 -23.07
N LEU A 12 10.42 7.50 -23.52
CA LEU A 12 9.44 6.75 -22.72
C LEU A 12 10.03 6.25 -21.40
N ARG A 13 11.29 5.81 -21.43
CA ARG A 13 12.02 5.40 -20.22
C ARG A 13 12.22 6.58 -19.27
N ASP A 14 12.71 7.70 -19.78
CA ASP A 14 13.00 8.87 -18.96
C ASP A 14 11.71 9.45 -18.35
N ASP A 15 10.60 9.41 -19.09
CA ASP A 15 9.25 9.74 -18.61
C ASP A 15 8.82 8.78 -17.48
N GLY A 16 9.02 7.48 -17.66
CA GLY A 16 8.73 6.46 -16.65
C GLY A 16 9.54 6.64 -15.37
N GLU A 17 10.85 6.92 -15.49
CA GLU A 17 11.72 7.21 -14.33
C GLU A 17 11.28 8.50 -13.61
N ALA A 18 10.89 9.53 -14.36
CA ALA A 18 10.37 10.76 -13.79
C ALA A 18 9.03 10.57 -13.07
N LEU A 19 8.14 9.72 -13.59
CA LEU A 19 6.88 9.34 -12.94
C LEU A 19 7.14 8.57 -11.65
N LEU A 20 8.04 7.58 -11.67
CA LEU A 20 8.38 6.80 -10.48
C LEU A 20 8.95 7.68 -9.37
N ARG A 21 9.82 8.63 -9.72
CA ARG A 21 10.41 9.59 -8.77
C ARG A 21 9.35 10.48 -8.13
N ARG A 22 8.41 11.00 -8.93
CA ARG A 22 7.27 11.79 -8.42
C ARG A 22 6.39 10.98 -7.48
N ALA A 23 6.06 9.75 -7.86
CA ALA A 23 5.28 8.85 -7.01
C ALA A 23 5.99 8.56 -5.68
N GLN A 24 7.29 8.28 -5.69
CA GLN A 24 8.08 8.04 -4.48
C GLN A 24 8.17 9.27 -3.57
N ALA A 25 8.39 10.45 -4.14
CA ALA A 25 8.41 11.71 -3.38
C ALA A 25 7.06 11.96 -2.71
N ALA A 26 5.96 11.71 -3.43
CA ALA A 26 4.61 11.87 -2.90
C ALA A 26 4.28 10.87 -1.77
N VAL A 27 4.81 9.63 -1.82
CA VAL A 27 4.67 8.66 -0.72
C VAL A 27 5.43 9.11 0.53
N ALA A 28 6.59 9.76 0.37
CA ALA A 28 7.41 10.23 1.47
C ALA A 28 6.91 11.54 2.12
N ALA A 29 5.83 12.15 1.60
CA ALA A 29 5.26 13.36 2.17
C ALA A 29 4.80 13.08 3.63
N PRO A 30 5.18 13.95 4.59
CA PRO A 30 4.82 13.74 5.99
C PRO A 30 3.29 13.77 6.15
N GLY A 31 2.78 12.83 6.94
CA GLY A 31 1.36 12.78 7.26
C GLY A 31 0.93 14.05 8.01
N VAL A 32 0.03 14.82 7.40
CA VAL A 32 -0.59 15.98 8.06
C VAL A 32 -1.60 15.44 9.10
N PRO A 33 -1.55 15.90 10.36
CA PRO A 33 -2.54 15.51 11.35
C PRO A 33 -3.96 15.93 10.93
N GLY A 34 -4.91 15.02 11.12
CA GLY A 34 -6.33 15.32 11.03
C GLY A 34 -6.96 15.49 12.40
N ALA A 35 -8.06 16.22 12.48
CA ALA A 35 -8.77 16.48 13.72
C ALA A 35 -10.29 16.35 13.52
N ASP A 36 -11.02 16.10 14.61
CA ASP A 36 -12.48 16.18 14.62
C ASP A 36 -12.96 17.64 14.65
N ALA A 37 -14.24 17.89 14.41
CA ALA A 37 -14.82 19.23 14.41
C ALA A 37 -14.59 20.03 15.71
N THR A 38 -14.48 19.36 16.87
CA THR A 38 -14.25 20.03 18.15
C THR A 38 -12.77 20.27 18.46
N GLY A 39 -11.86 19.59 17.76
CA GLY A 39 -10.43 19.55 18.07
C GLY A 39 -10.12 18.78 19.36
N SER A 40 -11.05 17.95 19.83
CA SER A 40 -10.85 17.06 20.98
C SER A 40 -9.99 15.85 20.65
N VAL A 41 -9.99 15.43 19.39
CA VAL A 41 -9.24 14.27 18.90
C VAL A 41 -8.38 14.72 17.72
N THR A 42 -7.12 14.30 17.72
CA THR A 42 -6.19 14.49 16.60
C THR A 42 -5.54 13.17 16.26
N VAL A 43 -5.49 12.84 14.97
CA VAL A 43 -4.95 11.59 14.47
C VAL A 43 -3.84 11.88 13.47
N THR A 44 -2.76 11.11 13.54
CA THR A 44 -1.73 11.09 12.51
C THR A 44 -1.70 9.74 11.80
N LEU A 45 -1.41 9.76 10.51
CA LEU A 45 -1.27 8.55 9.70
C LEU A 45 0.22 8.29 9.40
N ASP A 46 0.61 7.01 9.38
CA ASP A 46 1.94 6.55 8.95
C ASP A 46 2.08 6.58 7.42
N GLU A 47 3.23 6.19 6.87
CA GLU A 47 3.46 6.13 5.41
C GLU A 47 2.53 5.18 4.64
N TYR A 48 1.79 4.29 5.32
CA TYR A 48 0.82 3.37 4.71
C TYR A 48 -0.63 3.85 4.84
N GLY A 49 -0.86 5.05 5.39
CA GLY A 49 -2.20 5.57 5.63
C GLY A 49 -2.87 4.98 6.86
N ARG A 50 -2.12 4.27 7.72
CA ARG A 50 -2.64 3.66 8.95
C ARG A 50 -2.49 4.62 10.11
N VAL A 51 -3.41 4.55 11.07
CA VAL A 51 -3.34 5.35 12.30
C VAL A 51 -2.04 5.05 13.06
N ALA A 52 -1.14 6.04 13.12
CA ALA A 52 0.14 5.97 13.82
C ALA A 52 0.01 6.42 15.27
N THR A 53 -0.63 7.57 15.48
CA THR A 53 -0.91 8.11 16.81
C THR A 53 -2.31 8.68 16.88
N VAL A 54 -2.91 8.56 18.07
CA VAL A 54 -4.15 9.22 18.44
C VAL A 54 -3.86 10.09 19.64
N HIS A 55 -4.20 11.37 19.56
CA HIS A 55 -4.16 12.31 20.65
C HIS A 55 -5.58 12.69 21.05
N VAL A 56 -5.85 12.70 22.36
CA VAL A 56 -7.13 13.13 22.92
C VAL A 56 -6.84 14.30 23.86
N ALA A 57 -7.45 15.45 23.60
CA ALA A 57 -7.23 16.65 24.40
C ALA A 57 -7.88 16.49 25.77
N SER A 58 -7.28 17.01 26.85
CA SER A 58 -7.81 16.87 28.22
C SER A 58 -9.24 17.43 28.41
N ARG A 59 -9.66 18.36 27.54
CA ARG A 59 -11.00 18.97 27.54
C ARG A 59 -12.09 18.16 26.83
N TRP A 60 -11.76 17.00 26.26
CA TRP A 60 -12.68 16.23 25.40
C TRP A 60 -14.04 15.96 26.05
N ARG A 61 -14.09 15.73 27.37
CA ARG A 61 -15.35 15.50 28.11
C ARG A 61 -16.28 16.71 28.13
N ALA A 62 -15.74 17.92 28.04
CA ALA A 62 -16.54 19.13 28.03
C ALA A 62 -17.12 19.43 26.64
N GLU A 63 -16.52 18.85 25.59
CA GLU A 63 -16.84 19.15 24.19
C GLU A 63 -17.61 18.01 23.51
N LEU A 64 -17.41 16.77 23.96
CA LEU A 64 -18.03 15.57 23.43
C LEU A 64 -18.96 14.93 24.47
N ALA A 65 -20.17 14.58 24.03
CA ALA A 65 -21.12 13.84 24.87
C ALA A 65 -20.68 12.38 25.08
N ASP A 66 -21.26 11.74 26.10
CA ASP A 66 -21.08 10.32 26.38
C ASP A 66 -21.36 9.46 25.13
N GLY A 67 -20.31 8.86 24.57
CA GLY A 67 -20.40 7.99 23.40
C GLY A 67 -20.01 8.65 22.06
N GLN A 68 -19.81 9.97 22.01
CA GLN A 68 -19.38 10.66 20.77
C GLN A 68 -17.88 10.53 20.49
N LEU A 69 -17.08 10.06 21.45
CA LEU A 69 -15.64 9.92 21.25
C LEU A 69 -15.30 8.99 20.07
N GLY A 70 -16.07 7.91 19.87
CA GLY A 70 -15.85 7.01 18.75
C GLY A 70 -16.05 7.68 17.39
N GLU A 71 -17.12 8.45 17.25
CA GLU A 71 -17.44 9.23 16.04
C GLU A 71 -16.37 10.30 15.78
N ALA A 72 -15.94 11.03 16.82
CA ALA A 72 -14.88 12.02 16.72
C ALA A 72 -13.54 11.41 16.26
N VAL A 73 -13.21 10.20 16.70
CA VAL A 73 -12.02 9.49 16.22
C VAL A 73 -12.15 9.15 14.74
N VAL A 74 -13.30 8.63 14.29
CA VAL A 74 -13.54 8.33 12.87
C VAL A 74 -13.44 9.60 12.01
N GLU A 75 -14.01 10.72 12.48
CA GLU A 75 -13.92 12.01 11.81
C GLU A 75 -12.46 12.49 11.68
N ALA A 76 -11.68 12.43 12.76
CA ALA A 76 -10.27 12.80 12.75
C ALA A 76 -9.43 11.93 11.79
N VAL A 77 -9.72 10.62 11.72
CA VAL A 77 -9.08 9.71 10.75
C VAL A 77 -9.42 10.10 9.32
N ARG A 78 -10.68 10.45 9.05
CA ARG A 78 -11.14 10.87 7.73
C ARG A 78 -10.49 12.18 7.31
N ASP A 79 -10.47 13.19 8.19
CA ASP A 79 -9.76 14.46 7.93
C ASP A 79 -8.27 14.23 7.66
N ALA A 80 -7.62 13.34 8.43
CA ALA A 80 -6.21 13.00 8.20
C ALA A 80 -5.99 12.34 6.83
N SER A 81 -6.92 11.48 6.41
CA SER A 81 -6.88 10.78 5.12
C SER A 81 -7.09 11.75 3.96
N GLU A 82 -8.07 12.65 4.06
CA GLU A 82 -8.34 13.69 3.06
C GLU A 82 -7.15 14.64 2.90
N ARG A 83 -6.58 15.12 4.01
CA ARG A 83 -5.38 15.98 3.99
C ARG A 83 -4.17 15.29 3.39
N ARG A 84 -4.00 14.00 3.68
CA ARG A 84 -2.94 13.20 3.07
C ARG A 84 -3.12 13.08 1.56
N LEU A 85 -4.35 12.85 1.07
CA LEU A 85 -4.62 12.79 -0.37
C LEU A 85 -4.32 14.11 -1.07
N ILE A 86 -4.66 15.24 -0.44
CA ILE A 86 -4.30 16.58 -0.94
C ILE A 86 -2.77 16.74 -0.97
N ALA A 87 -2.08 16.48 0.14
CA ALA A 87 -0.62 16.58 0.22
C ALA A 87 0.10 15.67 -0.80
N TRP A 88 -0.43 14.47 -1.02
CA TRP A 88 0.06 13.56 -2.04
C TRP A 88 -0.15 14.11 -3.45
N GLY A 89 -1.33 14.69 -3.74
CA GLY A 89 -1.64 15.32 -5.02
C GLY A 89 -0.74 16.52 -5.31
N ASP A 90 -0.50 17.38 -4.32
CA ASP A 90 0.39 18.53 -4.43
C ASP A 90 1.84 18.08 -4.69
N ALA A 91 2.33 17.10 -3.93
CA ALA A 91 3.67 16.53 -4.13
C ALA A 91 3.83 15.83 -5.49
N TYR A 92 2.75 15.27 -6.03
CA TYR A 92 2.76 14.66 -7.36
C TYR A 92 2.75 15.69 -8.50
N ALA A 93 2.12 16.84 -8.29
CA ALA A 93 2.05 17.93 -9.25
C ALA A 93 3.36 18.73 -9.33
N GLU A 94 4.14 18.79 -8.25
CA GLU A 94 5.44 19.48 -8.27
C GLU A 94 6.48 18.75 -9.14
N PRO A 95 7.23 19.48 -9.99
CA PRO A 95 8.29 18.90 -10.78
C PRO A 95 9.40 18.40 -9.84
N ALA A 96 9.58 17.08 -9.78
CA ALA A 96 10.56 16.45 -8.89
C ALA A 96 11.96 17.07 -9.07
N THR A 97 12.46 17.68 -8.00
CA THR A 97 13.86 18.12 -7.93
C THR A 97 14.73 16.86 -8.08
N PRO A 98 15.79 16.87 -8.91
CA PRO A 98 16.57 15.66 -9.18
C PRO A 98 17.33 15.21 -7.92
N ALA A 99 16.72 14.31 -7.15
CA ALA A 99 17.43 13.54 -6.14
C ALA A 99 18.22 12.42 -6.82
N SER A 100 19.52 12.33 -6.49
CA SER A 100 20.41 11.28 -6.96
C SER A 100 19.95 9.91 -6.45
N VAL A 101 19.56 9.01 -7.34
CA VAL A 101 19.21 7.61 -7.00
C VAL A 101 20.24 6.67 -7.63
N THR A 102 20.78 5.78 -6.80
CA THR A 102 21.93 4.90 -7.09
C THR A 102 21.52 3.44 -7.39
N SER A 103 20.23 3.09 -7.41
CA SER A 103 19.79 1.68 -7.33
C SER A 103 19.41 0.98 -8.66
N THR A 104 19.31 1.68 -9.79
CA THR A 104 18.84 1.10 -11.07
C THR A 104 19.93 0.40 -11.91
N SER A 105 21.19 0.42 -11.46
CA SER A 105 22.31 -0.15 -12.23
C SER A 105 22.24 -1.69 -12.35
N ALA A 106 21.74 -2.39 -11.33
CA ALA A 106 21.76 -3.85 -11.29
C ALA A 106 20.78 -4.51 -12.29
N PHE A 107 19.62 -3.90 -12.53
CA PHE A 107 18.66 -4.38 -13.53
C PHE A 107 19.17 -4.10 -14.96
N ARG A 108 19.75 -2.91 -15.18
CA ARG A 108 20.40 -2.55 -16.47
C ARG A 108 21.52 -3.52 -16.84
N GLN A 109 22.39 -3.85 -15.88
CA GLN A 109 23.51 -4.77 -16.10
C GLN A 109 23.05 -6.20 -16.43
N ARG A 110 21.90 -6.62 -15.89
CA ARG A 110 21.30 -7.94 -16.18
C ARG A 110 20.59 -7.98 -17.53
N LEU A 111 19.84 -6.94 -17.90
CA LEU A 111 19.21 -6.86 -19.23
C LEU A 111 20.25 -6.84 -20.36
N ASP A 112 21.35 -6.10 -20.20
CA ASP A 112 22.45 -6.11 -21.16
C ASP A 112 23.15 -7.47 -21.26
N SER A 113 23.23 -8.23 -20.16
CA SER A 113 23.82 -9.58 -20.19
C SER A 113 22.95 -10.59 -20.96
N ILE A 114 21.63 -10.38 -21.01
CA ILE A 114 20.69 -11.26 -21.72
C ILE A 114 20.61 -10.87 -23.21
N SER A 115 20.62 -9.57 -23.52
CA SER A 115 20.57 -9.09 -24.91
C SER A 115 21.86 -9.35 -25.70
N SER A 116 23.00 -9.45 -25.00
CA SER A 116 24.30 -9.74 -25.59
C SER A 116 24.57 -11.23 -25.85
N ALA A 117 23.75 -12.14 -25.29
CA ALA A 117 23.81 -13.55 -25.62
C ALA A 117 23.22 -13.80 -27.02
N ARG A 118 24.02 -14.38 -27.94
CA ARG A 118 23.54 -14.79 -29.26
C ARG A 118 22.60 -15.98 -29.13
N LEU A 119 21.30 -15.70 -28.95
CA LEU A 119 20.24 -16.70 -29.03
C LEU A 119 20.07 -17.16 -30.48
N SER A 120 19.86 -18.45 -30.68
CA SER A 120 19.37 -19.00 -31.94
C SER A 120 17.93 -18.57 -32.21
N ASP A 121 17.49 -18.63 -33.47
CA ASP A 121 16.11 -18.26 -33.83
C ASP A 121 15.06 -19.12 -33.09
N ALA A 122 15.36 -20.41 -32.85
CA ALA A 122 14.48 -21.31 -32.10
C ALA A 122 14.38 -20.93 -30.61
N GLU A 123 15.49 -20.52 -29.98
CA GLU A 123 15.48 -20.03 -28.59
C GLU A 123 14.75 -18.68 -28.47
N ARG A 124 14.86 -17.82 -29.48
CA ARG A 124 14.11 -16.56 -29.54
C ARG A 124 12.60 -16.80 -29.65
N GLU A 125 12.17 -17.73 -30.51
CA GLU A 125 10.75 -18.08 -30.65
C GLU A 125 10.20 -18.69 -29.35
N ALA A 126 10.93 -19.62 -28.74
CA ALA A 126 10.56 -20.21 -27.45
C ALA A 126 10.48 -19.16 -26.33
N ALA A 127 11.40 -18.19 -26.29
CA ALA A 127 11.36 -17.11 -25.32
C ALA A 127 10.16 -16.18 -25.51
N LEU A 128 9.75 -15.90 -26.76
CA LEU A 128 8.57 -15.08 -27.06
C LEU A 128 7.27 -15.80 -26.65
N VAL A 129 7.16 -17.10 -26.92
CA VAL A 129 6.00 -17.91 -26.47
C VAL A 129 5.93 -17.93 -24.95
N ALA A 130 7.05 -18.18 -24.26
CA ALA A 130 7.10 -18.15 -22.81
C ALA A 130 6.73 -16.77 -22.23
N LEU A 131 7.14 -15.68 -22.88
CA LEU A 131 6.78 -14.33 -22.46
C LEU A 131 5.29 -14.06 -22.66
N LEU A 132 4.69 -14.54 -23.75
CA LEU A 132 3.26 -14.43 -24.00
C LEU A 132 2.45 -15.21 -22.95
N GLU A 133 2.86 -16.43 -22.61
CA GLU A 133 2.23 -17.22 -21.54
C GLU A 133 2.28 -16.52 -20.18
N VAL A 134 3.39 -15.84 -19.87
CA VAL A 134 3.51 -15.03 -18.65
C VAL A 134 2.53 -13.86 -18.67
N VAL A 135 2.43 -13.13 -19.79
CA VAL A 135 1.47 -12.02 -19.92
C VAL A 135 0.04 -12.49 -19.77
N GLU A 136 -0.36 -13.56 -20.47
CA GLU A 136 -1.72 -14.14 -20.34
C GLU A 136 -2.01 -14.63 -18.93
N SER A 137 -1.00 -15.20 -18.25
CA SER A 137 -1.13 -15.59 -16.84
C SER A 137 -1.27 -14.37 -15.92
N MET A 138 -0.60 -13.26 -16.22
CA MET A 138 -0.75 -12.01 -15.48
C MET A 138 -2.14 -11.41 -15.71
N GLU A 139 -2.67 -11.40 -16.94
CA GLU A 139 -4.02 -10.93 -17.24
C GLU A 139 -5.08 -11.74 -16.49
N ARG A 140 -5.04 -13.07 -16.57
CA ARG A 140 -5.95 -13.93 -15.78
C ARG A 140 -5.81 -13.71 -14.28
N GLY A 141 -4.58 -13.54 -13.80
CA GLY A 141 -4.32 -13.24 -12.40
C GLY A 141 -4.91 -11.90 -11.96
N LEU A 142 -4.84 -10.88 -12.81
CA LEU A 142 -5.44 -9.57 -12.55
C LEU A 142 -6.96 -9.66 -12.48
N ASP A 143 -7.61 -10.32 -13.44
CA ASP A 143 -9.07 -10.50 -13.43
C ASP A 143 -9.56 -11.26 -12.17
N GLU A 144 -8.84 -12.31 -11.78
CA GLU A 144 -9.16 -13.06 -10.55
C GLU A 144 -8.96 -12.20 -9.29
N VAL A 145 -7.87 -11.42 -9.23
CA VAL A 145 -7.61 -10.48 -8.14
C VAL A 145 -8.72 -9.44 -8.09
N PHE A 146 -9.11 -8.82 -9.21
CA PHE A 146 -10.20 -7.84 -9.26
C PHE A 146 -11.53 -8.43 -8.79
N GLY A 147 -11.86 -9.66 -9.19
CA GLY A 147 -13.08 -10.34 -8.72
C GLY A 147 -13.10 -10.60 -7.22
N LYS A 148 -11.93 -10.84 -6.60
CA LYS A 148 -11.80 -11.03 -5.15
C LYS A 148 -11.55 -9.73 -4.39
N LEU A 149 -11.13 -8.67 -5.08
CA LEU A 149 -10.70 -7.42 -4.48
C LEU A 149 -11.87 -6.75 -3.77
N ASP A 150 -13.03 -6.60 -4.41
CA ASP A 150 -14.20 -5.97 -3.79
C ASP A 150 -14.67 -6.71 -2.52
N GLN A 151 -14.69 -8.05 -2.57
CA GLN A 151 -15.05 -8.86 -1.41
C GLN A 151 -14.05 -8.65 -0.25
N THR A 152 -12.77 -8.52 -0.59
CA THR A 152 -11.70 -8.41 0.40
C THR A 152 -11.61 -7.00 0.97
N LEU A 153 -11.74 -5.98 0.12
CA LEU A 153 -11.79 -4.58 0.54
C LEU A 153 -13.03 -4.30 1.38
N GLY A 154 -14.17 -4.92 1.05
CA GLY A 154 -15.41 -4.79 1.79
C GLY A 154 -15.51 -5.63 3.07
N ALA A 155 -14.62 -6.60 3.26
CA ALA A 155 -14.58 -7.39 4.50
C ALA A 155 -14.20 -6.48 5.69
N THR A 156 -14.86 -6.65 6.83
CA THR A 156 -14.55 -5.88 8.03
C THR A 156 -13.80 -6.71 9.06
N HIS A 157 -12.90 -6.04 9.77
CA HIS A 157 -12.02 -6.64 10.75
C HIS A 157 -12.04 -5.82 12.03
N VAL A 158 -12.20 -6.48 13.17
CA VAL A 158 -12.29 -5.80 14.48
C VAL A 158 -11.02 -6.06 15.29
N GLY A 159 -10.31 -4.97 15.62
CA GLY A 159 -9.22 -4.95 16.58
C GLY A 159 -9.71 -4.54 17.96
N HIS A 160 -9.12 -5.14 19.00
CA HIS A 160 -9.44 -4.80 20.39
C HIS A 160 -8.19 -4.29 21.11
N SER A 161 -8.38 -3.35 22.02
CA SER A 161 -7.33 -2.96 22.95
C SER A 161 -7.03 -4.09 23.95
N PRO A 162 -5.84 -4.09 24.62
CA PRO A 162 -5.45 -5.17 25.52
C PRO A 162 -6.44 -5.47 26.66
N TYR A 163 -7.15 -4.44 27.13
CA TYR A 163 -8.15 -4.56 28.20
C TYR A 163 -9.59 -4.65 27.67
N ARG A 164 -9.78 -4.73 26.34
CA ARG A 164 -11.09 -4.74 25.66
C ARG A 164 -12.01 -3.56 25.98
N GLU A 165 -11.42 -2.44 26.37
CA GLU A 165 -12.15 -1.20 26.64
C GLU A 165 -12.42 -0.40 25.36
N VAL A 166 -11.64 -0.66 24.31
CA VAL A 166 -11.80 -0.05 22.99
C VAL A 166 -11.78 -1.15 21.93
N ALA A 167 -12.69 -1.05 20.98
CA ALA A 167 -12.72 -1.85 19.76
C ALA A 167 -12.78 -0.94 18.54
N VAL A 168 -12.06 -1.30 17.48
CA VAL A 168 -12.00 -0.56 16.21
C VAL A 168 -12.34 -1.53 15.09
N GLU A 169 -13.31 -1.18 14.26
CA GLU A 169 -13.60 -1.87 13.01
C GLU A 169 -12.96 -1.15 11.83
N VAL A 170 -12.28 -1.93 11.00
CA VAL A 170 -11.56 -1.47 9.80
C VAL A 170 -11.93 -2.37 8.63
N THR A 171 -12.13 -1.79 7.45
CA THR A 171 -12.33 -2.55 6.21
C THR A 171 -11.03 -3.23 5.75
N GLY A 172 -11.10 -4.19 4.84
CA GLY A 172 -9.89 -4.77 4.24
C GLY A 172 -9.10 -3.77 3.39
N GLY A 173 -9.71 -2.65 3.01
CA GLY A 173 -9.05 -1.49 2.41
C GLY A 173 -8.29 -0.61 3.41
N GLY A 174 -8.51 -0.79 4.71
CA GLY A 174 -7.89 0.01 5.76
C GLY A 174 -8.73 1.19 6.24
N ASP A 175 -9.95 1.36 5.72
CA ASP A 175 -10.86 2.42 6.14
C ASP A 175 -11.47 2.12 7.50
N VAL A 176 -11.49 3.11 8.38
CA VAL A 176 -12.04 2.97 9.73
C VAL A 176 -13.54 3.26 9.68
N THR A 177 -14.37 2.26 9.98
CA THR A 177 -15.84 2.40 9.91
C THR A 177 -16.43 2.75 11.26
N THR A 178 -15.93 2.16 12.34
CA THR A 178 -16.52 2.33 13.67
C THR A 178 -15.47 2.17 14.77
N VAL A 179 -15.62 2.98 15.82
CA VAL A 179 -14.84 2.89 17.05
C VAL A 179 -15.80 2.81 18.23
N TRP A 180 -15.70 1.73 19.01
CA TRP A 180 -16.47 1.54 20.24
C TRP A 180 -15.57 1.74 21.45
N CYS A 181 -16.07 2.50 22.42
CA CYS A 181 -15.46 2.67 23.73
C CYS A 181 -16.44 2.20 24.81
N ASN A 182 -15.94 1.44 25.79
CA ASN A 182 -16.71 1.05 26.95
C ASN A 182 -17.13 2.29 27.75
N ARG A 183 -18.44 2.54 27.86
CA ARG A 183 -19.00 3.72 28.52
C ARG A 183 -18.66 3.82 30.01
N VAL A 184 -18.59 2.69 30.71
CA VAL A 184 -18.29 2.69 32.16
C VAL A 184 -16.84 3.11 32.37
N TRP A 185 -15.92 2.53 31.61
CA TRP A 185 -14.50 2.88 31.65
C TRP A 185 -14.25 4.32 31.21
N LEU A 186 -14.96 4.80 30.18
CA LEU A 186 -14.80 6.14 29.62
C LEU A 186 -14.99 7.26 30.66
N ARG A 187 -15.88 7.05 31.64
CA ARG A 187 -16.16 8.02 32.71
C ARG A 187 -14.91 8.37 33.52
N ASP A 188 -14.07 7.37 33.80
CA ASP A 188 -12.89 7.51 34.67
C ASP A 188 -11.57 7.53 33.88
N ALA A 189 -11.60 7.31 32.56
CA ALA A 189 -10.39 7.18 31.75
C ALA A 189 -9.63 8.51 31.56
N HIS A 190 -8.35 8.55 31.94
CA HIS A 190 -7.47 9.67 31.60
C HIS A 190 -7.17 9.72 30.09
N GLU A 191 -6.97 10.91 29.50
CA GLU A 191 -6.74 11.09 28.06
C GLU A 191 -5.51 10.33 27.54
N ALA A 192 -4.43 10.24 28.31
CA ALA A 192 -3.27 9.43 27.98
C ALA A 192 -3.60 7.93 27.91
N ASN A 193 -4.50 7.45 28.78
CA ASN A 193 -4.96 6.07 28.73
C ASN A 193 -5.87 5.83 27.52
N LEU A 194 -6.73 6.79 27.17
CA LEU A 194 -7.58 6.74 25.99
C LEU A 194 -6.74 6.64 24.71
N ALA A 195 -5.81 7.57 24.52
CA ALA A 195 -4.87 7.60 23.39
C ALA A 195 -4.13 6.26 23.23
N ARG A 196 -3.62 5.69 24.33
CA ARG A 196 -2.93 4.40 24.34
C ARG A 196 -3.86 3.24 23.97
N GLN A 197 -5.07 3.16 24.51
CA GLN A 197 -6.02 2.09 24.20
C GLN A 197 -6.51 2.17 22.75
N LEU A 198 -6.81 3.37 22.24
CA LEU A 198 -7.19 3.60 20.85
C LEU A 198 -6.09 3.16 19.90
N THR A 199 -4.86 3.63 20.12
CA THR A 199 -3.69 3.27 19.29
C THR A 199 -3.45 1.75 19.30
N ALA A 200 -3.62 1.09 20.45
CA ALA A 200 -3.48 -0.36 20.54
C ALA A 200 -4.59 -1.12 19.80
N ALA A 201 -5.84 -0.65 19.86
CA ALA A 201 -6.95 -1.24 19.13
C ALA A 201 -6.81 -1.08 17.60
N PHE A 202 -6.37 0.09 17.13
CA PHE A 202 -6.03 0.32 15.72
C PHE A 202 -4.95 -0.65 15.23
N ARG A 203 -3.85 -0.79 15.98
CA ARG A 203 -2.78 -1.73 15.64
C ARG A 203 -3.31 -3.16 15.52
N ALA A 204 -4.13 -3.61 16.47
CA ALA A 204 -4.73 -4.94 16.42
C ALA A 204 -5.67 -5.10 15.21
N ALA A 205 -6.43 -4.07 14.84
CA ALA A 205 -7.30 -4.11 13.67
C ALA A 205 -6.49 -4.25 12.38
N TYR A 206 -5.43 -3.44 12.22
CA TYR A 206 -4.54 -3.53 11.05
C TYR A 206 -3.76 -4.84 10.97
N GLU A 207 -3.43 -5.46 12.10
CA GLU A 207 -2.85 -6.81 12.13
C GLU A 207 -3.85 -7.86 11.63
N MET A 208 -5.13 -7.74 11.99
CA MET A 208 -6.17 -8.60 11.44
C MET A 208 -6.34 -8.40 9.93
N VAL A 209 -6.28 -7.16 9.44
CA VAL A 209 -6.29 -6.84 8.01
C VAL A 209 -5.06 -7.42 7.32
N SER A 210 -3.86 -7.34 7.87
CA SER A 210 -2.65 -7.88 7.20
C SER A 210 -2.67 -9.41 7.09
N LEU A 211 -3.27 -10.10 8.06
CA LEU A 211 -3.42 -11.56 8.04
C LEU A 211 -4.41 -12.06 6.98
N HIS A 212 -5.38 -11.24 6.58
CA HIS A 212 -6.48 -11.61 5.68
C HIS A 212 -6.59 -10.75 4.41
N GLY A 213 -5.72 -9.75 4.26
CA GLY A 213 -5.84 -8.70 3.27
C GLY A 213 -5.26 -9.05 1.91
N VAL A 214 -5.29 -8.06 1.02
CA VAL A 214 -4.95 -8.17 -0.40
C VAL A 214 -3.54 -8.71 -0.66
N GLN A 215 -2.56 -8.43 0.20
CA GLN A 215 -1.21 -8.98 0.04
C GLN A 215 -1.19 -10.51 0.06
N ARG A 216 -2.07 -11.15 0.84
CA ARG A 216 -2.18 -12.60 0.88
C ARG A 216 -2.80 -13.16 -0.39
N LEU A 217 -3.82 -12.47 -0.93
CA LEU A 217 -4.39 -12.82 -2.24
C LEU A 217 -3.37 -12.72 -3.37
N ILE A 218 -2.53 -11.69 -3.34
CA ILE A 218 -1.46 -11.53 -4.33
C ILE A 218 -0.42 -12.63 -4.15
N ALA A 219 0.05 -12.89 -2.93
CA ALA A 219 1.10 -13.87 -2.65
C ALA A 219 0.67 -15.32 -3.00
N ASP A 220 -0.56 -15.67 -2.67
CA ASP A 220 -1.13 -17.01 -2.86
C ASP A 220 -1.77 -17.19 -4.25
N GLY A 221 -1.93 -16.12 -5.03
CA GLY A 221 -2.59 -16.12 -6.34
C GLY A 221 -1.64 -16.22 -7.55
N PRO A 222 -2.20 -16.24 -8.78
CA PRO A 222 -1.43 -16.35 -10.02
C PRO A 222 -0.45 -15.20 -10.23
N LEU A 223 -0.77 -14.00 -9.70
CA LEU A 223 0.12 -12.84 -9.77
C LEU A 223 1.39 -13.04 -8.93
N GLY A 224 1.26 -13.62 -7.73
CA GLY A 224 2.39 -14.00 -6.90
C GLY A 224 3.23 -15.10 -7.52
N GLU A 225 2.61 -16.05 -8.23
CA GLU A 225 3.33 -17.05 -9.03
C GLU A 225 4.09 -16.42 -10.19
N ALA A 226 3.47 -15.51 -10.94
CA ALA A 226 4.12 -14.78 -12.03
C ALA A 226 5.29 -13.92 -11.52
N GLN A 227 5.12 -13.23 -10.38
CA GLN A 227 6.20 -12.46 -9.74
C GLN A 227 7.37 -13.37 -9.33
N ARG A 228 7.08 -14.54 -8.73
CA ARG A 228 8.10 -15.54 -8.38
C ARG A 228 8.81 -16.08 -9.63
N ALA A 229 8.07 -16.35 -10.70
CA ALA A 229 8.63 -16.81 -11.97
C ALA A 229 9.56 -15.75 -12.60
N LEU A 230 9.17 -14.47 -12.56
CA LEU A 230 10.00 -13.35 -13.04
C LEU A 230 11.25 -13.11 -12.17
N GLN A 231 11.19 -13.42 -10.88
CA GLN A 231 12.34 -13.36 -9.97
C GLN A 231 13.31 -14.54 -10.15
N ASP A 232 12.87 -15.66 -10.74
CA ASP A 232 13.69 -16.82 -11.10
C ASP A 232 13.67 -17.12 -12.62
N PRO A 233 14.33 -16.27 -13.44
CA PRO A 233 14.38 -16.46 -14.90
C PRO A 233 15.11 -17.74 -15.31
N PHE A 234 16.04 -18.26 -14.48
CA PHE A 234 16.72 -19.53 -14.73
C PHE A 234 15.82 -20.73 -14.41
N GLY A 235 14.92 -20.59 -13.44
CA GLY A 235 13.82 -21.52 -13.20
C GLY A 235 12.91 -21.61 -14.43
N LEU A 236 12.52 -20.48 -15.01
CA LEU A 236 11.78 -20.44 -16.28
C LEU A 236 12.55 -21.12 -17.42
N ALA A 237 13.81 -20.73 -17.64
CA ALA A 237 14.64 -21.31 -18.69
C ALA A 237 14.80 -22.84 -18.56
N ARG A 238 14.91 -23.37 -17.33
CA ARG A 238 14.92 -24.82 -17.08
C ARG A 238 13.57 -25.48 -17.34
N ARG A 239 12.47 -24.81 -16.98
CA ARG A 239 11.10 -25.32 -17.18
C ARG A 239 10.77 -25.49 -18.67
N PHE A 240 11.31 -24.60 -19.50
CA PHE A 240 11.13 -24.61 -20.96
C PHE A 240 12.25 -25.32 -21.73
N GLY A 241 13.18 -25.99 -21.04
CA GLY A 241 14.23 -26.78 -21.69
C GLY A 241 15.31 -25.96 -22.40
N MET A 242 15.43 -24.66 -22.10
CA MET A 242 16.43 -23.76 -22.72
C MET A 242 17.83 -23.91 -22.11
N VAL A 243 17.96 -24.61 -20.97
CA VAL A 243 19.27 -24.93 -20.38
C VAL A 243 19.56 -26.40 -20.63
N GLY A 244 20.40 -26.67 -21.64
CA GLY A 244 20.94 -28.00 -21.90
C GLY A 244 21.69 -28.55 -20.68
N ARG A 245 21.55 -29.85 -20.42
CA ARG A 245 22.36 -30.57 -19.44
C ARG A 245 23.83 -30.60 -19.82
#